data_AF-A0A2V1D9Q7-F1
#
_entry.id   AF-A0A2V1D9Q7-F1
#
_cell.length_a   1.000
_cell.length_b   1.000
_cell.length_c   1.000
_cell.angle_alpha   90.00
_cell.angle_beta   90.00
_cell.angle_gamma   90.00
#
_symmetry.space_group_name_H-M   'P 1'
#
loop_
_entity.id
_entity.type
_entity.pdbx_description
1 polymer ?
#
loop_
_entity_poly.entity_id
_entity_poly.type
_entity_poly.pdbx_seq_one_letter_code
_entity_poly.pdbx_strand_id
1 'polypeptide(L)'
;MFSLKPPPSGGCLERPSFIDLPEDILILIFSQCRIDELFALRLTASRAHKIISEYVPTIAPCVARSTFPRCELLLTPPSIYTFEWLKNLVPQALAAVLVDRNRFSHEWSERYGIPAEDPYGDELRGRIANGWRVLGQLSNISKHVYNLGAKDVLKSTKDLAWKAVHPSRYKYELVKQREDMILEKRLQYISSLSRDFARDYKLMFMLLSTAFRTSVDNHGDDHKPWIFDWSCGIDGARLLRQGNSWLTWFVLHEGPQLFWNQWCTLPADAPSTKNHIRDRSIEAWFGLAKITPEDFIRRFLPDKWSDVNEKEHALQRENAAKVQRAIQAQGATGSVVNPISYFTQYAVCRRLREETGFPPFAETLFHVPFNIDFRCPEEVFQKFRLLKEEKAVALATRVSARE
;
A
#
# COMPACT_ATOMS: atom_id res chain seq x y z
N MET A 1 -20.70 -69.76 -18.21
CA MET A 1 -21.44 -68.53 -17.91
C MET A 1 -21.33 -68.28 -16.40
N PHE A 2 -20.38 -67.48 -15.95
CA PHE A 2 -20.28 -67.02 -14.57
C PHE A 2 -20.60 -65.53 -14.55
N SER A 3 -21.75 -65.18 -13.96
CA SER A 3 -22.20 -63.80 -13.79
C SER A 3 -21.44 -63.19 -12.62
N LEU A 4 -20.44 -62.37 -12.91
CA LEU A 4 -19.74 -61.56 -11.92
C LEU A 4 -20.66 -60.41 -11.47
N LYS A 5 -21.06 -60.41 -10.19
CA LYS A 5 -21.72 -59.27 -9.56
C LYS A 5 -20.71 -58.13 -9.40
N PRO A 6 -21.09 -56.87 -9.71
CA PRO A 6 -20.24 -55.72 -9.44
C PRO A 6 -20.04 -55.56 -7.92
N PRO A 7 -18.87 -55.05 -7.49
CA PRO A 7 -18.60 -54.82 -6.08
C PRO A 7 -19.57 -53.77 -5.52
N PRO A 8 -19.96 -53.88 -4.24
CA PRO A 8 -20.77 -52.86 -3.59
C PRO A 8 -20.03 -51.52 -3.67
N SER A 9 -20.71 -50.50 -4.18
CA SER A 9 -20.28 -49.11 -4.14
C SER A 9 -19.91 -48.75 -2.70
N GLY A 10 -18.60 -48.71 -2.41
CA GLY A 10 -18.08 -48.31 -1.12
C GLY A 10 -18.63 -46.93 -0.79
N GLY A 11 -19.42 -46.85 0.28
CA GLY A 11 -19.93 -45.59 0.79
C GLY A 11 -18.75 -44.65 1.01
N CYS A 12 -18.73 -43.55 0.27
CA CYS A 12 -17.79 -42.47 0.51
C CYS A 12 -18.11 -41.96 1.92
N LEU A 13 -17.31 -42.35 2.92
CA LEU A 13 -17.43 -41.84 4.27
C LEU A 13 -17.28 -40.32 4.18
N GLU A 14 -18.39 -39.60 4.33
CA GLU A 14 -18.39 -38.13 4.32
C GLU A 14 -17.41 -37.67 5.39
N ARG A 15 -16.35 -36.97 4.97
CA ARG A 15 -15.41 -36.38 5.91
C ARG A 15 -16.19 -35.37 6.75
N PRO A 16 -16.13 -35.43 8.09
CA PRO A 16 -16.83 -34.46 8.93
C PRO A 16 -16.38 -33.06 8.53
N SER A 17 -17.35 -32.18 8.29
CA SER A 17 -17.05 -30.82 7.88
C SER A 17 -16.44 -30.06 9.05
N PHE A 18 -15.51 -29.14 8.78
CA PHE A 18 -14.95 -28.24 9.80
C PHE A 18 -16.06 -27.55 10.61
N ILE A 19 -17.17 -27.22 9.94
CA ILE A 19 -18.29 -26.53 10.55
C ILE A 19 -19.13 -27.42 11.46
N ASP A 20 -18.92 -28.73 11.46
CA ASP A 20 -19.65 -29.69 12.29
C ASP A 20 -19.00 -29.85 13.69
N LEU A 21 -17.82 -29.26 13.90
CA LEU A 21 -17.15 -29.28 15.19
C LEU A 21 -18.03 -28.67 16.30
N PRO A 22 -17.84 -29.09 17.56
CA PRO A 22 -18.44 -28.44 18.72
C PRO A 22 -18.14 -26.93 18.78
N GLU A 23 -19.09 -26.16 19.30
CA GLU A 23 -19.02 -24.70 19.28
C GLU A 23 -17.86 -24.13 20.11
N ASP A 24 -17.59 -24.71 21.27
CA ASP A 24 -16.43 -24.40 22.12
C ASP A 24 -15.10 -24.60 21.38
N ILE A 25 -14.98 -25.67 20.59
CA ILE A 25 -13.81 -25.92 19.73
C ILE A 25 -13.70 -24.85 18.63
N LEU A 26 -14.80 -24.49 18.00
CA LEU A 26 -14.81 -23.43 16.98
C LEU A 26 -14.43 -22.07 17.56
N ILE A 27 -14.89 -21.72 18.76
CA ILE A 27 -14.50 -20.48 19.45
C ILE A 27 -12.98 -20.46 19.70
N LEU A 28 -12.39 -21.57 20.14
CA LEU A 28 -10.95 -21.68 20.34
C LEU A 28 -10.18 -21.49 19.03
N ILE A 29 -10.63 -22.13 17.95
CA ILE A 29 -10.01 -22.00 16.62
C ILE A 29 -10.10 -20.55 16.13
N PHE A 30 -11.29 -19.94 16.19
CA PHE A 30 -11.49 -18.54 15.78
C PHE A 30 -10.67 -17.56 16.62
N SER A 31 -10.43 -17.87 17.90
CA SER A 31 -9.60 -17.06 18.78
C SER A 31 -8.12 -17.07 18.43
N GLN A 32 -7.64 -18.05 17.68
CA GLN A 32 -6.26 -18.13 17.17
C GLN A 32 -6.08 -17.50 15.79
N CYS A 33 -7.17 -17.07 15.15
CA CYS A 33 -7.11 -16.42 13.85
C CYS A 33 -6.49 -15.02 13.95
N ARG A 34 -5.91 -14.56 12.84
CA ARG A 34 -5.60 -13.16 12.61
C ARG A 34 -6.85 -12.39 12.16
N ILE A 35 -6.80 -11.06 12.21
CA ILE A 35 -7.93 -10.20 11.81
C ILE A 35 -8.48 -10.54 10.42
N ASP A 36 -7.61 -10.68 9.42
CA ASP A 36 -8.00 -10.98 8.03
C ASP A 36 -8.65 -12.37 7.90
N GLU A 37 -8.08 -13.35 8.59
CA GLU A 37 -8.57 -14.74 8.62
C GLU A 37 -9.95 -14.83 9.27
N LEU A 38 -10.16 -14.13 10.39
CA LEU A 38 -11.45 -14.09 11.06
C LEU A 38 -12.53 -13.48 10.15
N PHE A 39 -12.22 -12.37 9.49
CA PHE A 39 -13.17 -11.74 8.58
C PHE A 39 -13.46 -12.59 7.34
N ALA A 40 -12.47 -13.30 6.80
CA ALA A 40 -12.67 -14.24 5.72
C ALA A 40 -13.55 -15.43 6.16
N LEU A 41 -13.23 -16.06 7.30
CA LEU A 41 -14.01 -17.17 7.87
C LEU A 41 -15.46 -16.80 8.15
N ARG A 42 -15.71 -15.56 8.58
CA ARG A 42 -17.07 -15.05 8.79
C ARG A 42 -17.92 -15.05 7.52
N LEU A 43 -17.30 -15.03 6.34
CA LEU A 43 -17.96 -15.01 5.03
C LEU A 43 -18.10 -16.40 4.39
N THR A 44 -17.52 -17.46 4.96
CA THR A 44 -17.54 -18.80 4.34
C THR A 44 -18.76 -19.63 4.70
N ALA A 45 -19.32 -19.49 5.91
CA ALA A 45 -20.47 -20.28 6.38
C ALA A 45 -21.37 -19.50 7.35
N SER A 46 -22.69 -19.76 7.30
CA SER A 46 -23.67 -19.13 8.19
C SER A 46 -23.46 -19.46 9.67
N ARG A 47 -23.08 -20.71 9.99
CA ARG A 47 -22.76 -21.13 11.36
C ARG A 47 -21.51 -20.41 11.89
N ALA A 48 -20.46 -20.27 11.08
CA ALA A 48 -19.26 -19.51 11.47
C ALA A 48 -19.61 -18.04 11.72
N HIS A 49 -20.40 -17.45 10.83
CA HIS A 49 -20.90 -16.09 11.03
C HIS A 49 -21.64 -15.92 12.36
N LYS A 50 -22.55 -16.85 12.68
CA LYS A 50 -23.34 -16.81 13.92
C LYS A 50 -22.44 -16.89 15.15
N ILE A 51 -21.60 -17.91 15.25
CA ILE A 51 -20.70 -18.13 16.40
C ILE A 51 -19.76 -16.92 16.58
N ILE A 52 -19.11 -16.46 15.52
CA ILE A 52 -18.19 -15.32 15.63
C ILE A 52 -18.96 -14.06 16.09
N SER A 53 -20.19 -13.85 15.63
CA SER A 53 -20.99 -12.67 15.99
C SER A 53 -21.54 -12.73 17.42
N GLU A 54 -21.87 -13.93 17.91
CA GLU A 54 -22.36 -14.17 19.27
C GLU A 54 -21.24 -14.06 20.30
N TYR A 55 -20.04 -14.57 19.97
CA TYR A 55 -18.89 -14.63 20.88
C TYR A 55 -17.81 -13.58 20.58
N VAL A 56 -18.15 -12.46 19.92
CA VAL A 56 -17.21 -11.35 19.63
C VAL A 56 -16.44 -10.90 20.87
N PRO A 57 -17.05 -10.71 22.07
CA PRO A 57 -16.31 -10.25 23.23
C PRO A 57 -15.21 -11.19 23.70
N THR A 58 -15.31 -12.47 23.37
CA THR A 58 -14.29 -13.49 23.68
C THR A 58 -13.27 -13.61 22.55
N ILE A 59 -13.74 -13.67 21.29
CA ILE A 59 -12.90 -13.92 20.11
C ILE A 59 -12.05 -12.70 19.74
N ALA A 60 -12.65 -11.50 19.72
CA ALA A 60 -11.99 -10.28 19.25
C ALA A 60 -10.68 -9.94 20.00
N PRO A 61 -10.62 -9.94 21.34
CA PRO A 61 -9.36 -9.65 22.04
C PRO A 61 -8.27 -10.71 21.77
N CYS A 62 -8.63 -11.98 21.60
CA CYS A 62 -7.68 -13.04 21.26
C CYS A 62 -7.13 -12.86 19.84
N VAL A 63 -7.99 -12.58 18.87
CA VAL A 63 -7.61 -12.30 17.47
C VAL A 63 -6.73 -11.06 17.37
N ALA A 64 -7.02 -10.02 18.16
CA ALA A 64 -6.21 -8.81 18.23
C ALA A 64 -4.81 -9.11 18.78
N ARG A 65 -4.69 -9.87 19.89
CA ARG A 65 -3.41 -10.32 20.45
C ARG A 65 -2.63 -11.22 19.48
N SER A 66 -3.32 -12.12 18.79
CA SER A 66 -2.70 -12.99 17.78
C SER A 66 -2.16 -12.18 16.58
N THR A 67 -2.81 -11.07 16.26
CA THR A 67 -2.38 -10.18 15.16
C THR A 67 -1.26 -9.24 15.60
N PHE A 68 -1.28 -8.79 16.86
CA PHE A 68 -0.38 -7.76 17.40
C PHE A 68 0.24 -8.18 18.75
N PRO A 69 1.09 -9.23 18.78
CA PRO A 69 1.54 -9.85 20.04
C PRO A 69 2.40 -8.96 20.94
N ARG A 70 2.83 -7.78 20.47
CA ARG A 70 3.72 -6.85 21.19
C ARG A 70 3.23 -5.41 21.19
N CYS A 71 1.95 -5.17 20.92
CA CYS A 71 1.40 -3.82 20.82
C CYS A 71 0.46 -3.54 22.00
N GLU A 72 1.00 -3.32 23.19
CA GLU A 72 0.21 -3.19 24.42
C GLU A 72 -0.68 -1.95 24.37
N LEU A 73 -0.12 -0.81 23.96
CA LEU A 73 -0.86 0.45 23.86
C LEU A 73 -2.00 0.36 22.83
N LEU A 74 -1.74 -0.24 21.66
CA LEU A 74 -2.74 -0.48 20.62
C LEU A 74 -3.89 -1.38 21.12
N LEU A 75 -3.57 -2.34 21.98
CA LEU A 75 -4.50 -3.35 22.51
C LEU A 75 -5.15 -2.94 23.84
N THR A 76 -5.06 -1.66 24.21
CA THR A 76 -5.76 -1.10 25.38
C THR A 76 -7.23 -1.53 25.35
N PRO A 77 -7.74 -2.20 26.41
CA PRO A 77 -9.10 -2.72 26.43
C PRO A 77 -10.14 -1.63 26.17
N PRO A 78 -11.03 -1.80 25.16
CA PRO A 78 -12.16 -0.91 24.96
C PRO A 78 -13.24 -1.22 26.01
N SER A 79 -14.19 -0.30 26.18
CA SER A 79 -15.38 -0.57 27.02
C SER A 79 -16.20 -1.75 26.49
N ILE A 80 -16.24 -1.94 25.17
CA ILE A 80 -16.96 -3.04 24.51
C ILE A 80 -16.12 -3.53 23.32
N TYR A 81 -15.86 -4.83 23.28
CA TYR A 81 -15.26 -5.48 22.13
C TYR A 81 -16.28 -5.67 21.01
N THR A 82 -16.02 -5.08 19.85
CA THR A 82 -16.88 -5.16 18.66
C THR A 82 -16.07 -5.48 17.42
N PHE A 83 -16.74 -5.89 16.34
CA PHE A 83 -16.09 -5.99 15.03
C PHE A 83 -15.56 -4.65 14.53
N GLU A 84 -16.23 -3.56 14.87
CA GLU A 84 -15.78 -2.22 14.49
C GLU A 84 -14.48 -1.85 15.20
N TRP A 85 -14.36 -2.16 16.50
CA TRP A 85 -13.10 -2.04 17.22
C TRP A 85 -12.00 -2.84 16.54
N LEU A 86 -12.25 -4.11 16.21
CA LEU A 86 -11.25 -4.97 15.55
C LEU A 86 -10.84 -4.44 14.17
N LYS A 87 -11.79 -3.96 13.36
CA LYS A 87 -11.50 -3.31 12.07
C LYS A 87 -10.67 -2.04 12.24
N ASN A 88 -10.91 -1.28 13.31
CA ASN A 88 -10.22 -0.03 13.58
C ASN A 88 -8.77 -0.24 14.04
N LEU A 89 -8.38 -1.44 14.50
CA LEU A 89 -6.99 -1.73 14.83
C LEU A 89 -6.06 -1.68 13.60
N VAL A 90 -6.54 -2.00 12.40
CA VAL A 90 -5.73 -1.98 11.17
C VAL A 90 -5.19 -0.56 10.86
N PRO A 91 -6.02 0.49 10.68
CA PRO A 91 -5.51 1.83 10.45
C PRO A 91 -4.71 2.39 11.64
N GLN A 92 -4.98 1.95 12.88
CA GLN A 92 -4.20 2.34 14.05
C GLN A 92 -2.81 1.70 14.05
N ALA A 93 -2.68 0.43 13.69
CA ALA A 93 -1.40 -0.25 13.53
C ALA A 93 -0.56 0.39 12.41
N LEU A 94 -1.18 0.69 11.26
CA LEU A 94 -0.51 1.42 10.17
C LEU A 94 -0.06 2.82 10.62
N ALA A 95 -0.85 3.49 11.46
CA ALA A 95 -0.44 4.78 12.05
C ALA A 95 0.73 4.62 13.01
N ALA A 96 0.73 3.58 13.85
CA ALA A 96 1.84 3.27 14.74
C ALA A 96 3.15 3.03 13.96
N VAL A 97 3.09 2.24 12.88
CA VAL A 97 4.24 2.05 11.98
C VAL A 97 4.73 3.37 11.38
N LEU A 98 3.82 4.21 10.86
CA LEU A 98 4.22 5.49 10.26
C LEU A 98 4.89 6.44 11.26
N VAL A 99 4.45 6.45 12.52
CA VAL A 99 4.96 7.35 13.56
C VAL A 99 6.24 6.82 14.18
N ASP A 100 6.29 5.53 14.45
CA ASP A 100 7.44 4.85 15.03
C ASP A 100 8.60 4.81 14.04
N ARG A 101 8.35 4.42 12.78
CA ARG A 101 9.41 4.19 11.78
C ARG A 101 9.78 5.43 10.99
N ASN A 102 9.06 6.54 11.13
CA ASN A 102 9.57 7.81 10.62
C ASN A 102 10.85 8.20 11.33
N ARG A 103 11.75 8.84 10.61
CA ARG A 103 13.08 9.20 11.11
C ARG A 103 13.32 10.66 10.77
N PHE A 104 12.94 11.56 11.69
CA PHE A 104 13.23 12.98 11.58
C PHE A 104 14.53 13.31 12.31
N SER A 105 15.36 14.16 11.71
CA SER A 105 16.52 14.74 12.41
C SER A 105 16.13 16.10 12.97
N HIS A 106 16.47 16.33 14.24
CA HIS A 106 16.49 17.65 14.83
C HIS A 106 17.95 18.00 15.15
N GLU A 107 18.41 19.19 14.75
CA GLU A 107 19.75 19.72 15.11
C GLU A 107 20.93 18.78 14.81
N TRP A 108 20.95 18.14 13.62
CA TRP A 108 22.04 17.24 13.18
C TRP A 108 22.26 15.99 14.06
N SER A 109 21.36 15.71 15.01
CA SER A 109 21.40 14.57 15.92
C SER A 109 20.73 13.31 15.36
N GLU A 110 20.74 12.22 16.15
CA GLU A 110 20.10 10.93 15.87
C GLU A 110 18.68 11.11 15.33
N ARG A 111 18.36 10.38 14.25
CA ARG A 111 17.00 10.40 13.72
C ARG A 111 16.12 9.50 14.56
N TYR A 112 15.03 10.04 15.09
CA TYR A 112 14.07 9.27 15.90
C TYR A 112 12.65 9.36 15.32
N GLY A 113 11.86 8.34 15.62
CA GLY A 113 10.40 8.38 15.55
C GLY A 113 9.82 8.44 16.97
N ILE A 114 8.50 8.39 17.09
CA ILE A 114 7.84 8.27 18.40
C ILE A 114 7.48 6.80 18.58
N PRO A 115 8.06 6.06 19.55
CA PRO A 115 7.82 4.63 19.73
C PRO A 115 6.33 4.30 19.80
N ALA A 116 5.95 3.16 19.24
CA ALA A 116 4.57 2.70 19.21
C ALA A 116 3.94 2.60 20.60
N GLU A 117 4.73 2.25 21.62
CA GLU A 117 4.28 2.11 23.02
C GLU A 117 4.36 3.41 23.85
N ASP A 118 4.78 4.54 23.26
CA ASP A 118 4.87 5.82 23.98
C ASP A 118 3.56 6.61 23.82
N PRO A 119 2.77 6.84 24.89
CA PRO A 119 1.47 7.53 24.81
C PRO A 119 1.55 8.95 24.25
N TYR A 120 2.73 9.58 24.27
CA TYR A 120 2.94 10.89 23.66
C TYR A 120 2.47 10.95 22.19
N GLY A 121 2.64 9.84 21.46
CA GLY A 121 2.27 9.75 20.05
C GLY A 121 0.78 9.56 19.76
N ASP A 122 -0.09 9.42 20.77
CA ASP A 122 -1.48 8.99 20.57
C ASP A 122 -2.32 9.97 19.77
N GLU A 123 -2.16 11.27 20.00
CA GLU A 123 -2.85 12.29 19.20
C GLU A 123 -2.44 12.19 17.73
N LEU A 124 -1.14 12.13 17.46
CA LEU A 124 -0.62 12.03 16.09
C LEU A 124 -1.06 10.72 15.42
N ARG A 125 -0.98 9.58 16.11
CA ARG A 125 -1.43 8.28 15.60
C ARG A 125 -2.93 8.27 15.33
N GLY A 126 -3.75 8.88 16.19
CA GLY A 126 -5.19 9.02 15.98
C GLY A 126 -5.53 9.78 14.69
N ARG A 127 -4.85 10.92 14.46
CA ARG A 127 -4.97 11.70 13.23
C ARG A 127 -4.51 10.93 12.00
N ILE A 128 -3.37 10.24 12.08
CA ILE A 128 -2.86 9.44 10.95
C ILE A 128 -3.81 8.27 10.64
N ALA A 129 -4.39 7.62 11.66
CA ALA A 129 -5.39 6.57 11.48
C ALA A 129 -6.64 7.09 10.76
N ASN A 130 -7.09 8.32 11.05
CA ASN A 130 -8.15 8.98 10.27
C ASN A 130 -7.75 9.15 8.80
N GLY A 131 -6.51 9.57 8.54
CA GLY A 131 -5.97 9.66 7.18
C GLY A 131 -5.99 8.33 6.44
N TRP A 132 -5.62 7.23 7.11
CA TRP A 132 -5.73 5.88 6.55
C TRP A 132 -7.16 5.48 6.20
N ARG A 133 -8.15 5.85 7.02
CA ARG A 133 -9.58 5.63 6.72
C ARG A 133 -10.01 6.37 5.46
N VAL A 134 -9.60 7.63 5.30
CA VAL A 134 -9.87 8.41 4.08
C VAL A 134 -9.26 7.74 2.86
N LEU A 135 -8.00 7.30 2.94
CA LEU A 135 -7.34 6.56 1.84
C LEU A 135 -8.09 5.25 1.52
N GLY A 136 -8.56 4.53 2.54
CA GLY A 136 -9.38 3.33 2.38
C GLY A 136 -10.66 3.59 1.59
N GLN A 137 -11.38 4.66 1.89
CA GLN A 137 -12.59 5.04 1.13
C GLN A 137 -12.28 5.42 -0.32
N LEU A 138 -11.20 6.18 -0.55
CA LEU A 138 -10.76 6.56 -1.91
C LEU A 138 -10.37 5.34 -2.76
N SER A 139 -9.77 4.32 -2.14
CA SER A 139 -9.45 3.04 -2.80
C SER A 139 -10.69 2.17 -3.05
N ASN A 140 -11.62 2.11 -2.09
CA ASN A 140 -12.86 1.37 -2.24
C ASN A 140 -13.69 1.88 -3.43
N ILE A 141 -13.70 3.21 -3.67
CA ILE A 141 -14.31 3.81 -4.86
C ILE A 141 -13.67 3.23 -6.14
N SER A 142 -12.34 3.15 -6.22
CA SER A 142 -11.65 2.55 -7.37
C SER A 142 -12.00 1.09 -7.56
N LYS A 143 -11.90 0.27 -6.50
CA LYS A 143 -12.21 -1.16 -6.55
C LYS A 143 -13.64 -1.39 -7.02
N HIS A 144 -14.59 -0.62 -6.49
CA HIS A 144 -15.99 -0.72 -6.90
C HIS A 144 -16.18 -0.44 -8.40
N VAL A 145 -15.59 0.64 -8.94
CA VAL A 145 -15.71 0.97 -10.37
C VAL A 145 -14.99 -0.03 -11.28
N TYR A 146 -13.82 -0.54 -10.88
CA TYR A 146 -13.11 -1.56 -11.66
C TYR A 146 -13.82 -2.92 -11.67
N ASN A 147 -14.63 -3.21 -10.64
CA ASN A 147 -15.49 -4.39 -10.59
C ASN A 147 -16.75 -4.27 -11.46
N LEU A 148 -17.09 -3.08 -11.98
CA LEU A 148 -18.21 -2.90 -12.89
C LEU A 148 -17.92 -3.53 -14.26
N GLY A 149 -18.97 -4.10 -14.86
CA GLY A 149 -18.91 -4.62 -16.21
C GLY A 149 -18.72 -3.49 -17.23
N ALA A 150 -18.14 -3.81 -18.40
CA ALA A 150 -17.90 -2.79 -19.42
C ALA A 150 -19.19 -2.09 -19.90
N LYS A 151 -20.34 -2.75 -19.82
CA LYS A 151 -21.64 -2.17 -20.17
C LYS A 151 -22.12 -1.12 -19.16
N ASP A 152 -21.73 -1.25 -17.90
CA ASP A 152 -22.11 -0.32 -16.82
C ASP A 152 -21.20 0.90 -16.77
N VAL A 153 -20.04 0.82 -17.44
CA VAL A 153 -19.08 1.92 -17.55
C VAL A 153 -19.26 2.70 -18.85
N LEU A 154 -19.42 1.99 -19.98
CA LEU A 154 -19.43 2.64 -21.29
C LEU A 154 -20.73 3.38 -21.55
N LYS A 155 -20.62 4.69 -21.78
CA LYS A 155 -21.78 5.57 -22.02
C LYS A 155 -22.49 5.31 -23.35
N SER A 156 -21.82 4.68 -24.32
CA SER A 156 -22.35 4.50 -25.68
C SER A 156 -22.27 3.05 -26.16
N THR A 157 -23.32 2.58 -26.85
CA THR A 157 -23.32 1.29 -27.56
C THR A 157 -22.30 1.25 -28.70
N LYS A 158 -21.96 2.42 -29.29
CA LYS A 158 -20.89 2.52 -30.29
C LYS A 158 -19.52 2.18 -29.68
N ASP A 159 -19.31 2.46 -28.39
CA ASP A 159 -18.07 2.13 -27.72
C ASP A 159 -17.89 0.62 -27.56
N LEU A 160 -18.98 -0.11 -27.31
CA LEU A 160 -18.97 -1.56 -27.30
C LEU A 160 -18.62 -2.16 -28.67
N ALA A 161 -19.07 -1.53 -29.77
CA ALA A 161 -18.76 -1.98 -31.12
C ALA A 161 -17.26 -1.86 -31.44
N TRP A 162 -16.55 -0.88 -30.86
CA TRP A 162 -15.08 -0.77 -31.02
C TRP A 162 -14.32 -1.99 -30.52
N LYS A 163 -14.90 -2.81 -29.64
CA LYS A 163 -14.27 -4.06 -29.20
C LYS A 163 -13.93 -4.98 -30.37
N ALA A 164 -14.78 -5.03 -31.39
CA ALA A 164 -14.58 -5.86 -32.58
C ALA A 164 -13.69 -5.17 -33.63
N VAL A 165 -13.81 -3.85 -33.77
CA VAL A 165 -13.18 -3.10 -34.87
C VAL A 165 -11.80 -2.56 -34.50
N HIS A 166 -11.64 -2.02 -33.28
CA HIS A 166 -10.39 -1.44 -32.77
C HIS A 166 -10.18 -1.79 -31.28
N PRO A 167 -9.69 -3.02 -30.97
CA PRO A 167 -9.57 -3.51 -29.60
C PRO A 167 -8.70 -2.63 -28.69
N SER A 168 -7.63 -2.02 -29.23
CA SER A 168 -6.75 -1.10 -28.47
C SER A 168 -7.47 0.19 -28.09
N ARG A 169 -8.22 0.78 -29.03
CA ARG A 169 -9.06 1.97 -28.78
C ARG A 169 -10.16 1.66 -27.77
N TYR A 170 -10.82 0.51 -27.89
CA TYR A 170 -11.81 0.04 -26.93
C TYR A 170 -11.22 -0.09 -25.52
N LYS A 171 -10.05 -0.72 -25.39
CA LYS A 171 -9.39 -0.89 -24.08
C LYS A 171 -9.08 0.46 -23.44
N TYR A 172 -8.50 1.39 -24.20
CA TYR A 172 -8.18 2.72 -23.70
C TYR A 172 -9.44 3.50 -23.30
N GLU A 173 -10.49 3.49 -24.14
CA GLU A 173 -11.73 4.22 -23.84
C GLU A 173 -12.43 3.66 -22.60
N LEU A 174 -12.41 2.34 -22.42
CA LEU A 174 -12.94 1.70 -21.21
C LEU A 174 -12.16 2.15 -19.95
N VAL A 175 -10.83 2.15 -20.00
CA VAL A 175 -10.01 2.64 -18.87
C VAL A 175 -10.29 4.10 -18.60
N LYS A 176 -10.33 4.94 -19.64
CA LYS A 176 -10.61 6.36 -19.52
C LYS A 176 -11.95 6.62 -18.83
N GLN A 177 -13.03 5.97 -19.27
CA GLN A 177 -14.36 6.16 -18.66
C GLN A 177 -14.42 5.63 -17.22
N ARG A 178 -13.67 4.58 -16.88
CA ARG A 178 -13.51 4.14 -15.47
C ARG A 178 -12.80 5.21 -14.64
N GLU A 179 -11.66 5.71 -15.11
CA GLU A 179 -10.87 6.70 -14.40
C GLU A 179 -11.65 8.03 -14.22
N ASP A 180 -12.41 8.46 -15.23
CA ASP A 180 -13.28 9.64 -15.14
C ASP A 180 -14.37 9.44 -14.06
N MET A 181 -15.03 8.28 -14.05
CA MET A 181 -16.05 7.95 -13.04
C MET A 181 -15.46 7.85 -11.63
N ILE A 182 -14.27 7.28 -11.49
CA ILE A 182 -13.54 7.21 -10.22
C ILE A 182 -13.21 8.61 -9.73
N LEU A 183 -12.69 9.47 -10.61
CA LEU A 183 -12.37 10.84 -10.27
C LEU A 183 -13.62 11.58 -9.77
N GLU A 184 -14.73 11.51 -10.50
CA GLU A 184 -16.00 12.13 -10.13
C GLU A 184 -16.47 11.69 -8.72
N LYS A 185 -16.53 10.37 -8.47
CA LYS A 185 -16.94 9.82 -7.18
C LYS A 185 -15.99 10.20 -6.05
N ARG A 186 -14.68 10.23 -6.29
CA ARG A 186 -13.69 10.67 -5.31
C ARG A 186 -13.86 12.15 -4.97
N LEU A 187 -14.03 13.00 -5.96
CA LEU A 187 -14.25 14.44 -5.74
C LEU A 187 -15.55 14.70 -4.95
N GLN A 188 -16.61 13.94 -5.23
CA GLN A 188 -17.85 13.98 -4.45
C GLN A 188 -17.63 13.54 -2.99
N TYR A 189 -16.87 12.46 -2.77
CA TYR A 189 -16.53 12.04 -1.41
C TYR A 189 -15.73 13.13 -0.68
N ILE A 190 -14.72 13.72 -1.35
CA ILE A 190 -13.87 14.76 -0.77
C ILE A 190 -14.67 16.00 -0.41
N SER A 191 -15.63 16.42 -1.22
CA SER A 191 -16.47 17.58 -0.90
C SER A 191 -17.35 17.34 0.32
N SER A 192 -17.68 16.09 0.62
CA SER A 192 -18.42 15.69 1.83
C SER A 192 -17.55 15.50 3.08
N LEU A 193 -16.21 15.48 2.94
CA LEU A 193 -15.30 15.27 4.08
C LEU A 193 -15.30 16.48 5.02
N SER A 194 -15.18 16.22 6.32
CA SER A 194 -14.86 17.29 7.26
C SER A 194 -13.44 17.83 7.00
N ARG A 195 -13.21 19.08 7.40
CA ARG A 195 -11.89 19.71 7.27
C ARG A 195 -10.81 18.94 8.03
N ASP A 196 -11.14 18.39 9.19
CA ASP A 196 -10.18 17.66 10.02
C ASP A 196 -9.77 16.34 9.37
N PHE A 197 -10.71 15.57 8.79
CA PHE A 197 -10.36 14.37 8.02
C PHE A 197 -9.49 14.67 6.79
N ALA A 198 -9.73 15.80 6.11
CA ALA A 198 -8.89 16.24 4.99
C ALA A 198 -7.46 16.60 5.44
N ARG A 199 -7.32 17.29 6.58
CA ARG A 199 -6.01 17.61 7.19
C ARG A 199 -5.28 16.37 7.68
N ASP A 200 -6.01 15.44 8.28
CA ASP A 200 -5.50 14.17 8.79
C ASP A 200 -5.02 13.26 7.65
N TYR A 201 -5.73 13.22 6.52
CA TYR A 201 -5.25 12.58 5.30
C TYR A 201 -3.95 13.22 4.81
N LYS A 202 -3.89 14.55 4.74
CA LYS A 202 -2.67 15.26 4.32
C LYS A 202 -1.49 14.92 5.24
N LEU A 203 -1.70 14.93 6.55
CA LEU A 203 -0.70 14.56 7.55
C LEU A 203 -0.18 13.13 7.34
N MET A 204 -1.11 12.17 7.23
CA MET A 204 -0.79 10.77 6.95
C MET A 204 0.00 10.64 5.66
N PHE A 205 -0.45 11.25 4.57
CA PHE A 205 0.17 11.11 3.25
C PHE A 205 1.57 11.76 3.20
N MET A 206 1.77 12.87 3.92
CA MET A 206 3.09 13.48 4.08
C MET A 206 4.09 12.51 4.73
N LEU A 207 3.69 11.83 5.80
CA LEU A 207 4.53 10.82 6.47
C LEU A 207 4.70 9.57 5.62
N LEU A 208 3.63 9.07 5.00
CA LEU A 208 3.67 7.90 4.13
C LEU A 208 4.65 8.07 2.98
N SER A 209 4.73 9.28 2.40
CA SER A 209 5.64 9.55 1.28
C SER A 209 7.12 9.31 1.61
N THR A 210 7.51 9.36 2.90
CA THR A 210 8.88 9.11 3.35
C THR A 210 9.28 7.63 3.36
N ALA A 211 8.29 6.73 3.29
CA ALA A 211 8.51 5.30 3.16
C ALA A 211 9.07 4.95 1.77
N PHE A 212 8.73 5.73 0.74
CA PHE A 212 9.26 5.57 -0.61
C PHE A 212 10.61 6.26 -0.74
N ARG A 213 11.65 5.50 -1.06
CA ARG A 213 13.02 6.01 -1.13
C ARG A 213 13.69 5.66 -2.45
N THR A 214 14.46 6.61 -2.95
CA THR A 214 15.45 6.40 -4.00
C THR A 214 16.81 6.74 -3.42
N SER A 215 17.79 5.87 -3.64
CA SER A 215 19.18 6.13 -3.25
C SER A 215 20.12 5.64 -4.35
N VAL A 216 21.26 6.31 -4.48
CA VAL A 216 22.40 5.84 -5.30
C VAL A 216 23.09 4.64 -4.66
N ASP A 217 22.90 4.44 -3.36
CA ASP A 217 23.44 3.29 -2.63
C ASP A 217 22.57 2.05 -2.81
N ASN A 218 21.35 2.18 -3.37
CA ASN A 218 20.42 1.07 -3.60
C ASN A 218 20.81 0.28 -4.86
N HIS A 219 21.95 -0.42 -4.80
CA HIS A 219 22.49 -1.24 -5.89
C HIS A 219 22.17 -2.73 -5.71
N GLY A 220 22.36 -3.52 -6.77
CA GLY A 220 22.12 -4.98 -6.77
C GLY A 220 20.69 -5.37 -7.19
N ASP A 221 20.50 -6.67 -7.41
CA ASP A 221 19.25 -7.23 -7.95
C ASP A 221 18.06 -7.07 -7.01
N ASP A 222 18.35 -6.89 -5.72
CA ASP A 222 17.39 -6.60 -4.66
C ASP A 222 16.72 -5.25 -4.81
N HIS A 223 17.26 -4.31 -5.60
CA HIS A 223 16.73 -2.96 -5.79
C HIS A 223 16.31 -2.73 -7.24
N LYS A 224 15.00 -2.60 -7.49
CA LYS A 224 14.47 -2.30 -8.84
C LYS A 224 14.48 -0.79 -9.12
N PRO A 225 14.66 -0.35 -10.38
CA PRO A 225 14.69 1.07 -10.72
C PRO A 225 13.36 1.76 -10.44
N TRP A 226 13.41 3.04 -10.07
CA TRP A 226 12.22 3.91 -10.03
C TRP A 226 11.82 4.29 -11.46
N ILE A 227 10.67 3.79 -11.94
CA ILE A 227 10.26 3.92 -13.35
C ILE A 227 9.10 4.90 -13.59
N PHE A 228 8.46 5.39 -12.52
CA PHE A 228 7.15 6.05 -12.61
C PHE A 228 7.22 7.51 -13.06
N ASP A 229 8.26 8.24 -12.65
CA ASP A 229 8.40 9.70 -12.83
C ASP A 229 9.87 10.09 -13.02
N TRP A 230 10.47 9.51 -14.06
CA TRP A 230 11.92 9.50 -14.30
C TRP A 230 12.59 10.89 -14.36
N SER A 231 11.88 11.93 -14.79
CA SER A 231 12.46 13.26 -15.01
C SER A 231 12.78 14.03 -13.73
N CYS A 232 12.53 13.46 -12.55
CA CYS A 232 12.51 14.21 -11.30
C CYS A 232 13.42 13.66 -10.20
N GLY A 233 14.16 12.57 -10.47
CA GLY A 233 15.20 12.04 -9.59
C GLY A 233 14.86 11.92 -8.12
N ILE A 234 15.73 12.49 -7.28
CA ILE A 234 15.63 12.49 -5.80
C ILE A 234 14.34 13.19 -5.30
N ASP A 235 13.71 14.04 -6.13
CA ASP A 235 12.46 14.71 -5.78
C ASP A 235 11.21 13.82 -5.89
N GLY A 236 11.34 12.52 -6.17
CA GLY A 236 10.22 11.58 -6.30
C GLY A 236 9.24 11.63 -5.11
N ALA A 237 9.75 11.71 -3.88
CA ALA A 237 8.90 11.85 -2.69
C ALA A 237 8.12 13.18 -2.66
N ARG A 238 8.68 14.28 -3.18
CA ARG A 238 8.00 15.57 -3.29
C ARG A 238 6.85 15.50 -4.29
N LEU A 239 7.06 14.85 -5.44
CA LEU A 239 6.01 14.66 -6.44
C LEU A 239 4.90 13.74 -5.95
N LEU A 240 5.26 12.67 -5.24
CA LEU A 240 4.31 11.79 -4.59
C LEU A 240 3.36 12.59 -3.70
N ARG A 241 3.90 13.45 -2.83
CA ARG A 241 3.11 14.32 -1.93
C ARG A 241 2.20 15.30 -2.66
N GLN A 242 2.63 15.81 -3.81
CA GLN A 242 1.84 16.77 -4.60
C GLN A 242 0.77 16.10 -5.47
N GLY A 243 0.80 14.77 -5.59
CA GLY A 243 -0.07 14.02 -6.50
C GLY A 243 0.38 14.02 -7.95
N ASN A 244 1.58 14.52 -8.24
CA ASN A 244 2.11 14.61 -9.60
C ASN A 244 2.82 13.32 -10.04
N SER A 245 3.00 12.37 -9.12
CA SER A 245 3.59 11.07 -9.38
C SER A 245 2.54 10.05 -9.79
N TRP A 246 2.86 9.15 -10.72
CA TRP A 246 1.97 8.01 -11.00
C TRP A 246 1.82 7.10 -9.78
N LEU A 247 2.86 7.01 -8.95
CA LEU A 247 2.80 6.24 -7.71
C LEU A 247 1.75 6.80 -6.73
N THR A 248 1.41 8.10 -6.82
CA THR A 248 0.28 8.66 -6.06
C THR A 248 -1.03 8.03 -6.52
N TRP A 249 -1.23 7.87 -7.83
CA TRP A 249 -2.41 7.17 -8.36
C TRP A 249 -2.46 5.73 -7.86
N PHE A 250 -1.33 5.02 -7.92
CA PHE A 250 -1.24 3.62 -7.47
C PHE A 250 -1.62 3.47 -5.99
N VAL A 251 -1.08 4.32 -5.11
CA VAL A 251 -1.41 4.31 -3.68
C VAL A 251 -2.89 4.61 -3.45
N LEU A 252 -3.46 5.59 -4.16
CA LEU A 252 -4.89 5.90 -4.11
C LEU A 252 -5.75 4.72 -4.57
N HIS A 253 -5.30 4.00 -5.60
CA HIS A 253 -6.00 2.86 -6.18
C HIS A 253 -6.01 1.64 -5.26
N GLU A 254 -4.83 1.20 -4.80
CA GLU A 254 -4.66 -0.01 -3.98
C GLU A 254 -5.14 0.18 -2.53
N GLY A 255 -4.89 1.37 -1.96
CA GLY A 255 -5.30 1.76 -0.62
C GLY A 255 -4.45 1.18 0.52
N PRO A 256 -4.97 1.21 1.76
CA PRO A 256 -4.22 0.80 2.96
C PRO A 256 -3.82 -0.68 2.99
N GLN A 257 -4.57 -1.55 2.30
CA GLN A 257 -4.31 -3.00 2.26
C GLN A 257 -2.89 -3.31 1.75
N LEU A 258 -2.40 -2.52 0.80
CA LEU A 258 -1.05 -2.62 0.25
C LEU A 258 0.02 -2.55 1.35
N PHE A 259 -0.13 -1.60 2.28
CA PHE A 259 0.78 -1.39 3.40
C PHE A 259 0.55 -2.38 4.52
N TRP A 260 -0.71 -2.71 4.80
CA TRP A 260 -1.06 -3.74 5.77
C TRP A 260 -0.42 -5.10 5.41
N ASN A 261 -0.47 -5.46 4.13
CA ASN A 261 0.17 -6.67 3.63
C ASN A 261 1.69 -6.66 3.90
N GLN A 262 2.42 -5.63 3.46
CA GLN A 262 3.88 -5.62 3.62
C GLN A 262 4.32 -5.45 5.08
N TRP A 263 3.67 -4.59 5.85
CA TRP A 263 4.14 -4.21 7.17
C TRP A 263 3.67 -5.12 8.30
N CYS A 264 2.57 -5.84 8.11
CA CYS A 264 1.94 -6.59 9.20
C CYS A 264 1.58 -8.03 8.83
N THR A 265 1.08 -8.29 7.61
CA THR A 265 0.53 -9.61 7.28
C THR A 265 1.57 -10.56 6.69
N LEU A 266 2.36 -10.09 5.74
CA LEU A 266 3.30 -10.93 5.00
C LEU A 266 4.61 -11.12 5.78
N PRO A 267 5.26 -12.29 5.65
CA PRO A 267 6.57 -12.54 6.24
C PRO A 267 7.63 -11.60 5.63
N ALA A 268 8.32 -10.83 6.46
CA ALA A 268 9.34 -9.87 6.02
C ALA A 268 10.66 -10.53 5.60
N ASP A 269 10.91 -11.75 6.10
CA ASP A 269 12.08 -12.59 5.82
C ASP A 269 11.96 -13.35 4.49
N ALA A 270 10.74 -13.56 3.99
CA ALA A 270 10.53 -14.22 2.71
C ALA A 270 10.88 -13.28 1.52
N PRO A 271 11.75 -13.72 0.59
CA PRO A 271 12.18 -12.88 -0.54
C PRO A 271 11.04 -12.37 -1.43
N SER A 272 9.97 -13.17 -1.59
CA SER A 272 8.82 -12.85 -2.43
C SER A 272 7.92 -11.74 -1.87
N THR A 273 8.04 -11.42 -0.58
CA THR A 273 7.15 -10.50 0.12
C THR A 273 7.89 -9.33 0.78
N LYS A 274 9.22 -9.44 0.97
CA LYS A 274 10.09 -8.38 1.49
C LYS A 274 9.89 -7.03 0.79
N ASN A 275 9.66 -7.03 -0.52
CA ASN A 275 9.48 -5.83 -1.35
C ASN A 275 8.08 -5.78 -2.00
N HIS A 276 7.06 -6.31 -1.31
CA HIS A 276 5.71 -6.50 -1.85
C HIS A 276 5.16 -5.24 -2.57
N ILE A 277 5.23 -4.07 -1.93
CA ILE A 277 4.66 -2.83 -2.48
C ILE A 277 5.37 -2.40 -3.76
N ARG A 278 6.71 -2.49 -3.77
CA ARG A 278 7.53 -2.14 -4.93
C ARG A 278 7.23 -3.06 -6.10
N ASP A 279 7.22 -4.36 -5.84
CA ASP A 279 7.08 -5.34 -6.90
C ASP A 279 5.66 -5.28 -7.49
N ARG A 280 4.65 -5.03 -6.66
CA ARG A 280 3.28 -4.76 -7.08
C ARG A 280 3.13 -3.46 -7.88
N SER A 281 3.82 -2.38 -7.51
CA SER A 281 3.73 -1.12 -8.26
C SER A 281 4.37 -1.22 -9.64
N ILE A 282 5.47 -1.97 -9.74
CA ILE A 282 6.14 -2.29 -11.01
C ILE A 282 5.25 -3.19 -11.88
N GLU A 283 4.66 -4.23 -11.29
CA GLU A 283 3.69 -5.11 -11.98
C GLU A 283 2.51 -4.29 -12.53
N ALA A 284 1.93 -3.42 -11.70
CA ALA A 284 0.81 -2.58 -12.11
C ALA A 284 1.18 -1.60 -13.23
N TRP A 285 2.40 -1.04 -13.22
CA TRP A 285 2.89 -0.13 -14.25
C TRP A 285 3.06 -0.79 -15.62
N PHE A 286 3.67 -1.97 -15.67
CA PHE A 286 3.82 -2.71 -16.93
C PHE A 286 2.51 -3.40 -17.35
N GLY A 287 1.60 -3.65 -16.40
CA GLY A 287 0.34 -4.31 -16.63
C GLY A 287 0.52 -5.72 -17.20
N LEU A 288 -0.24 -6.06 -18.23
CA LEU A 288 -0.14 -7.35 -18.92
C LEU A 288 1.07 -7.46 -19.86
N ALA A 289 1.83 -6.38 -20.05
CA ALA A 289 3.04 -6.45 -20.84
C ALA A 289 4.07 -7.26 -20.04
N LYS A 290 4.51 -8.41 -20.59
CA LYS A 290 5.57 -9.25 -20.01
C LYS A 290 6.95 -8.58 -20.14
N ILE A 291 7.05 -7.29 -19.80
CA ILE A 291 8.28 -6.52 -19.80
C ILE A 291 8.87 -6.66 -18.41
N THR A 292 10.10 -7.17 -18.33
CA THR A 292 10.83 -7.22 -17.05
C THR A 292 11.43 -5.85 -16.73
N PRO A 293 11.67 -5.51 -15.45
CA PRO A 293 12.44 -4.32 -15.09
C PRO A 293 13.82 -4.27 -15.76
N GLU A 294 14.40 -5.43 -16.06
CA GLU A 294 15.67 -5.55 -16.78
C GLU A 294 15.51 -5.22 -18.26
N ASP A 295 14.38 -5.59 -18.88
CA ASP A 295 14.02 -5.13 -20.22
C ASP A 295 13.82 -3.62 -20.26
N PHE A 296 13.25 -3.04 -19.19
CA PHE A 296 13.19 -1.59 -19.03
C PHE A 296 14.59 -0.99 -19.06
N ILE A 297 15.53 -1.47 -18.23
CA ILE A 297 16.91 -0.96 -18.21
C ILE A 297 17.60 -1.12 -19.58
N ARG A 298 17.41 -2.26 -20.26
CA ARG A 298 18.06 -2.54 -21.57
C ARG A 298 17.51 -1.68 -22.71
N ARG A 299 16.19 -1.42 -22.70
CA ARG A 299 15.51 -0.59 -23.71
C ARG A 299 15.56 0.90 -23.38
N PHE A 300 16.06 1.26 -22.21
CA PHE A 300 16.14 2.63 -21.77
C PHE A 300 17.19 3.41 -22.57
N LEU A 301 16.70 4.16 -23.54
CA LEU A 301 17.42 5.27 -24.15
C LEU A 301 16.62 6.53 -23.80
N PRO A 302 17.19 7.48 -23.02
CA PRO A 302 16.48 8.68 -22.55
C PRO A 302 15.74 9.43 -23.67
N ASP A 303 16.31 9.46 -24.87
CA ASP A 303 15.76 10.15 -26.03
C ASP A 303 14.79 9.30 -26.86
N LYS A 304 14.58 8.02 -26.51
CA LYS A 304 13.76 7.05 -27.29
C LYS A 304 12.79 6.24 -26.46
N TRP A 305 12.82 6.36 -25.14
CA TRP A 305 11.87 5.64 -24.30
C TRP A 305 10.50 6.29 -24.42
N SER A 306 9.53 5.48 -24.85
CA SER A 306 8.12 5.82 -24.84
C SER A 306 7.45 4.90 -23.83
N ASP A 307 6.80 5.50 -22.85
CA ASP A 307 5.91 4.79 -21.94
C ASP A 307 4.87 4.03 -22.78
N VAL A 308 4.86 2.69 -22.68
CA VAL A 308 3.97 1.85 -23.50
C VAL A 308 2.50 2.20 -23.25
N ASN A 309 2.19 2.71 -22.06
CA ASN A 309 0.86 3.15 -21.66
C ASN A 309 0.82 4.66 -21.38
N GLU A 310 1.66 5.47 -22.05
CA GLU A 310 1.86 6.90 -21.76
C GLU A 310 0.54 7.68 -21.56
N LYS A 311 -0.43 7.46 -22.45
CA LYS A 311 -1.74 8.14 -22.39
C LYS A 311 -2.53 7.75 -21.15
N GLU A 312 -2.51 6.48 -20.77
CA GLU A 312 -3.21 5.96 -19.59
C GLU A 312 -2.52 6.46 -18.32
N HIS A 313 -1.19 6.34 -18.23
CA HIS A 313 -0.43 6.82 -17.08
C HIS A 313 -0.53 8.34 -16.92
N ALA A 314 -0.56 9.11 -18.01
CA ALA A 314 -0.77 10.56 -17.96
C ALA A 314 -2.15 10.91 -17.40
N LEU A 315 -3.20 10.22 -17.84
CA LEU A 315 -4.56 10.38 -17.30
C LEU A 315 -4.60 10.06 -15.79
N GLN A 316 -3.99 8.94 -15.39
CA GLN A 316 -3.94 8.49 -14.00
C GLN A 316 -3.20 9.50 -13.10
N ARG A 317 -2.06 10.02 -13.56
CA ARG A 317 -1.32 11.11 -12.89
C ARG A 317 -2.16 12.37 -12.75
N GLU A 318 -2.82 12.80 -13.82
CA GLU A 318 -3.68 14.00 -13.80
C GLU A 318 -4.82 13.83 -12.77
N ASN A 319 -5.45 12.67 -12.74
CA ASN A 319 -6.53 12.36 -11.80
C ASN A 319 -6.03 12.33 -10.35
N ALA A 320 -4.88 11.73 -10.09
CA ALA A 320 -4.26 11.75 -8.76
C ALA A 320 -3.93 13.17 -8.30
N ALA A 321 -3.40 14.01 -9.18
CA ALA A 321 -3.11 15.41 -8.89
C ALA A 321 -4.39 16.19 -8.56
N LYS A 322 -5.48 15.98 -9.31
CA LYS A 322 -6.79 16.59 -9.03
C LYS A 322 -7.33 16.17 -7.65
N VAL A 323 -7.23 14.88 -7.30
CA VAL A 323 -7.63 14.36 -5.98
C VAL A 323 -6.83 15.01 -4.86
N GLN A 324 -5.51 15.07 -4.97
CA GLN A 324 -4.65 15.67 -3.94
C GLN A 324 -4.92 17.18 -3.77
N ARG A 325 -5.10 17.92 -4.88
CA ARG A 325 -5.49 19.34 -4.82
C ARG A 325 -6.86 19.55 -4.17
N ALA A 326 -7.84 18.70 -4.48
CA ALA A 326 -9.17 18.78 -3.88
C ALA A 326 -9.13 18.55 -2.36
N ILE A 327 -8.38 17.54 -1.89
CA ILE A 327 -8.21 17.30 -0.45
C ILE A 327 -7.47 18.46 0.22
N GLN A 328 -6.43 18.99 -0.43
CA GLN A 328 -5.71 20.14 0.07
C GLN A 328 -6.62 21.37 0.20
N ALA A 329 -7.47 21.64 -0.80
CA ALA A 329 -8.43 22.73 -0.76
C ALA A 329 -9.46 22.53 0.37
N GLN A 330 -9.95 21.31 0.56
CA GLN A 330 -10.88 20.96 1.64
C GLN A 330 -10.28 21.23 3.03
N GLY A 331 -8.96 21.03 3.19
CA GLY A 331 -8.24 21.27 4.45
C GLY A 331 -7.58 22.65 4.60
N ALA A 332 -7.70 23.56 3.61
CA ALA A 332 -6.83 24.74 3.48
C ALA A 332 -7.05 25.87 4.50
N THR A 333 -8.22 25.95 5.13
CA THR A 333 -8.47 26.96 6.16
C THR A 333 -7.71 26.59 7.45
N GLY A 334 -7.15 27.54 8.19
CA GLY A 334 -6.54 27.30 9.52
C GLY A 334 -5.04 26.98 9.53
N SER A 335 -4.59 26.29 10.59
CA SER A 335 -3.16 26.00 10.83
C SER A 335 -2.57 25.07 9.78
N VAL A 336 -1.33 25.36 9.37
CA VAL A 336 -0.58 24.53 8.42
C VAL A 336 -0.33 23.15 9.04
N VAL A 337 -0.79 22.10 8.37
CA VAL A 337 -0.48 20.71 8.75
C VAL A 337 1.02 20.49 8.62
N ASN A 338 1.71 20.38 9.76
CA ASN A 338 3.13 20.15 9.83
C ASN A 338 3.44 18.96 10.76
N PRO A 339 3.86 17.79 10.23
CA PRO A 339 4.26 16.68 11.10
C PRO A 339 5.46 17.01 11.97
N ILE A 340 6.36 17.91 11.53
CA ILE A 340 7.63 18.20 12.19
C ILE A 340 7.40 18.70 13.62
N SER A 341 6.34 19.49 13.88
CA SER A 341 6.08 20.00 15.22
C SER A 341 5.89 18.89 16.25
N TYR A 342 5.22 17.79 15.89
CA TYR A 342 5.05 16.64 16.79
C TYR A 342 6.38 15.98 17.14
N PHE A 343 7.27 15.80 16.15
CA PHE A 343 8.59 15.20 16.40
C PHE A 343 9.52 16.14 17.16
N THR A 344 9.55 17.44 16.84
CA THR A 344 10.34 18.42 17.58
C THR A 344 9.92 18.51 19.05
N GLN A 345 8.62 18.55 19.32
CA GLN A 345 8.11 18.57 20.69
C GLN A 345 8.41 17.24 21.41
N TYR A 346 8.35 16.11 20.70
CA TYR A 346 8.76 14.82 21.25
C TYR A 346 10.23 14.78 21.63
N ALA A 347 11.13 15.37 20.82
CA ALA A 347 12.55 15.46 21.14
C ALA A 347 12.79 16.09 22.52
N VAL A 348 12.11 17.20 22.78
CA VAL A 348 12.22 17.93 24.05
C VAL A 348 11.70 17.07 25.20
N CYS A 349 10.55 16.41 25.00
CA CYS A 349 9.98 15.50 25.99
C CYS A 349 10.91 14.32 26.30
N ARG A 350 11.49 13.69 25.26
CA ARG A 350 12.43 12.58 25.38
C ARG A 350 13.69 12.99 26.14
N ARG A 351 14.30 14.13 25.78
CA ARG A 351 15.49 14.65 26.47
C ARG A 351 15.21 14.90 27.96
N LEU A 352 14.07 15.51 28.28
CA LEU A 352 13.68 15.72 29.68
C LEU A 352 13.50 14.41 30.45
N ARG A 353 12.93 13.36 29.82
CA ARG A 353 12.81 12.03 30.42
C ARG A 353 14.17 11.38 30.68
N GLU A 354 15.10 11.51 29.73
CA GLU A 354 16.48 11.04 29.88
C GLU A 354 17.19 11.76 31.04
N GLU A 355 17.06 13.08 31.12
CA GLU A 355 17.62 13.91 32.23
C GLU A 355 17.03 13.56 33.60
N THR A 356 15.77 13.12 33.64
CA THR A 356 15.07 12.72 34.87
C THR A 356 15.24 11.22 35.19
N GLY A 357 15.98 10.48 34.38
CA GLY A 357 16.31 9.07 34.62
C GLY A 357 15.17 8.09 34.29
N PHE A 358 14.13 8.51 33.56
CA PHE A 358 13.11 7.57 33.08
C PHE A 358 13.67 6.75 31.91
N PRO A 359 13.44 5.42 31.88
CA PRO A 359 13.88 4.58 30.78
C PRO A 359 13.14 4.93 29.47
N PRO A 360 13.77 4.74 28.31
CA PRO A 360 13.09 4.91 27.02
C PRO A 360 11.98 3.86 26.85
N PHE A 361 10.92 4.24 26.13
CA PHE A 361 9.88 3.30 25.73
C PHE A 361 10.43 2.25 24.76
N ALA A 362 9.91 1.03 24.85
CA ALA A 362 10.35 -0.07 23.99
C ALA A 362 10.02 0.20 22.52
N GLU A 363 11.01 0.03 21.64
CA GLU A 363 10.76 -0.01 20.19
C GLU A 363 10.21 -1.39 19.81
N THR A 364 8.89 -1.51 19.62
CA THR A 364 8.25 -2.80 19.30
C THR A 364 8.18 -3.07 17.80
N LEU A 365 8.35 -2.04 16.96
CA LEU A 365 8.15 -2.10 15.51
C LEU A 365 9.45 -2.10 14.68
N PHE A 366 10.63 -2.30 15.29
CA PHE A 366 11.91 -2.26 14.56
C PHE A 366 12.02 -3.29 13.43
N HIS A 367 11.31 -4.41 13.55
CA HIS A 367 11.28 -5.51 12.59
C HIS A 367 10.41 -5.24 11.35
N VAL A 368 9.60 -4.18 11.36
CA VAL A 368 8.67 -3.86 10.26
C VAL A 368 9.45 -3.35 9.03
N PRO A 369 9.25 -3.93 7.83
CA PRO A 369 9.90 -3.51 6.59
C PRO A 369 9.28 -2.21 6.05
N PHE A 370 9.60 -1.11 6.73
CA PHE A 370 9.00 0.20 6.53
C PHE A 370 9.31 0.80 5.16
N ASN A 371 10.58 0.77 4.74
CA ASN A 371 11.01 1.41 3.50
C ASN A 371 10.57 0.61 2.27
N ILE A 372 10.20 1.33 1.22
CA ILE A 372 10.00 0.83 -0.13
C ILE A 372 11.14 1.41 -0.97
N ASP A 373 12.23 0.65 -1.04
CA ASP A 373 13.48 1.09 -1.65
C ASP A 373 13.52 0.81 -3.15
N PHE A 374 13.75 1.87 -3.92
CA PHE A 374 14.01 1.84 -5.35
C PHE A 374 15.44 2.30 -5.62
N ARG A 375 15.99 1.84 -6.74
CA ARG A 375 17.25 2.33 -7.29
C ARG A 375 17.04 3.69 -7.94
N CYS A 376 17.98 4.61 -7.73
CA CYS A 376 17.94 5.97 -8.26
C CYS A 376 17.95 5.98 -9.81
N PRO A 377 17.01 6.68 -10.46
CA PRO A 377 17.00 6.87 -11.91
C PRO A 377 18.31 7.42 -12.49
N GLU A 378 18.86 8.46 -11.87
CA GLU A 378 20.04 9.18 -12.36
C GLU A 378 21.29 8.31 -12.40
N GLU A 379 21.45 7.39 -11.44
CA GLU A 379 22.57 6.45 -11.42
C GLU A 379 22.52 5.48 -12.60
N VAL A 380 21.33 4.95 -12.90
CA VAL A 380 21.09 4.09 -14.06
C VAL A 380 21.41 4.85 -15.35
N PHE A 381 21.01 6.13 -15.43
CA PHE A 381 21.34 7.01 -16.55
C PHE A 381 22.85 7.24 -16.69
N GLN A 382 23.56 7.58 -15.59
CA GLN A 382 25.00 7.82 -15.60
C GLN A 382 25.78 6.56 -16.00
N LYS A 383 25.45 5.40 -15.43
CA LYS A 383 26.05 4.10 -15.81
C LYS A 383 25.81 3.78 -17.29
N PHE A 384 24.61 4.05 -17.79
CA PHE A 384 24.30 3.82 -19.20
C PHE A 384 25.12 4.73 -20.13
N ARG A 385 25.28 6.02 -19.77
CA ARG A 385 26.11 6.95 -20.54
C ARG A 385 27.56 6.48 -20.61
N LEU A 386 28.15 6.10 -19.48
CA LEU A 386 29.51 5.57 -19.42
C LEU A 386 29.68 4.32 -20.29
N LEU A 387 28.78 3.35 -20.20
CA LEU A 387 28.81 2.14 -21.04
C LEU A 387 28.70 2.44 -22.54
N LYS A 388 27.94 3.48 -22.92
CA LYS A 388 27.82 3.91 -24.32
C LYS A 388 29.11 4.56 -24.82
N GLU A 389 29.74 5.37 -23.98
CA GLU A 389 31.03 6.00 -24.26
C GLU A 389 32.13 4.93 -24.39
N GLU A 390 32.21 3.97 -23.47
CA GLU A 390 33.13 2.82 -23.55
C GLU A 390 32.94 1.99 -24.82
N LYS A 391 31.69 1.67 -25.17
CA LYS A 391 31.39 0.94 -26.41
C LYS A 391 31.78 1.74 -27.65
N ALA A 392 31.53 3.04 -27.66
CA ALA A 392 31.90 3.90 -28.79
C ALA A 392 33.43 3.94 -28.95
N VAL A 393 34.18 4.07 -27.85
CA VAL A 393 35.65 4.00 -27.85
C VAL A 393 36.13 2.64 -28.35
N ALA A 394 35.61 1.53 -27.81
CA ALA A 394 36.00 0.19 -28.22
C ALA A 394 35.71 -0.10 -29.71
N LEU A 395 34.61 0.44 -30.25
CA LEU A 395 34.26 0.30 -31.65
C LEU A 395 35.21 1.12 -32.55
N ALA A 396 35.55 2.35 -32.15
CA ALA A 396 36.52 3.19 -32.84
C ALA A 396 37.91 2.55 -32.87
N THR A 397 38.37 1.97 -31.76
CA THR A 397 39.66 1.24 -31.69
C THR A 397 39.68 0.02 -32.61
N ARG A 398 38.56 -0.72 -32.75
CA ARG A 398 38.46 -1.87 -33.66
C ARG A 398 38.50 -1.48 -35.14
N VAL A 399 37.91 -0.32 -35.49
CA VAL A 399 37.96 0.20 -36.86
C VAL A 399 39.39 0.62 -37.19
N SER A 400 40.04 1.38 -36.30
CA SER A 400 41.43 1.81 -36.48
C SER A 400 42.45 0.68 -36.51
N ALA A 401 42.17 -0.49 -35.91
CA ALA A 401 43.07 -1.65 -35.94
C ALA A 401 42.91 -2.54 -37.18
N ARG A 402 41.93 -2.25 -38.05
CA ARG A 402 41.69 -2.96 -39.32
C ARG A 402 42.23 -2.20 -40.54
N GLU A 403 42.57 -0.94 -40.36
CA GLU A 403 43.30 -0.09 -41.30
C GLU A 403 44.80 -0.25 -41.06
#